data_AF-A0A314UJY3-F1
#
_entry.id   AF-A0A314UJY3-F1
#
_cell.length_a   1.000
_cell.length_b   1.000
_cell.length_c   1.000
_cell.angle_alpha   90.00
_cell.angle_beta   90.00
_cell.angle_gamma   90.00
#
_symmetry.space_group_name_H-M   'P 1'
#
loop_
_entity.id
_entity.type
_entity.pdbx_description
1 polymer ?
#
loop_
_entity_poly.entity_id
_entity_poly.type
_entity_poly.pdbx_seq_one_letter_code
_entity_poly.pdbx_strand_id
1 'polypeptide(L)'
;MPWRSIFGLGSPVITRNTAVGGLYLGYDPAEPTFYDDRDLIYSIGKPVEDWDRKRREWLEHHPSFAAGASDQILLVTGSQPSTCSNPVGDHLQLKFSKNKVDYCRFNGYAIFYNNVLCPKLTGAWAKYPILRAAMLADHEAEWIWWVDSDAIFTDMEFKLLLERYKDHNLVVHGWWHLIYKEQSWTSLNVGVFLIRNCQ
;
A
#
# COMPACT_ATOMS: atom_id res chain seq x y z
N MET A 1 2.25 -0.48 24.64
CA MET A 1 1.50 0.61 23.98
C MET A 1 0.85 0.04 22.73
N PRO A 2 -0.48 -0.13 22.71
CA PRO A 2 -1.17 -0.70 21.56
C PRO A 2 -1.34 0.37 20.47
N TRP A 3 -1.36 -0.09 19.22
CA TRP A 3 -1.30 0.65 17.95
C TRP A 3 -2.47 1.62 17.66
N ARG A 4 -3.20 2.07 18.69
CA ARG A 4 -4.30 3.04 18.57
C ARG A 4 -3.87 4.42 18.05
N SER A 5 -2.57 4.74 18.05
CA SER A 5 -2.10 6.10 17.75
C SER A 5 -1.48 6.31 16.38
N ILE A 6 -1.30 5.29 15.52
CA ILE A 6 -0.74 5.54 14.18
C ILE A 6 -1.74 6.28 13.28
N PHE A 7 -3.04 6.08 13.50
CA PHE A 7 -4.09 6.79 12.76
C PHE A 7 -4.82 7.85 13.60
N GLY A 8 -4.58 7.90 14.93
CA GLY A 8 -5.34 8.75 15.85
C GLY A 8 -4.65 10.03 16.35
N LEU A 9 -3.33 10.20 16.17
CA LEU A 9 -2.60 11.38 16.69
C LEU A 9 -1.54 11.96 15.73
N GLY A 10 -1.66 11.65 14.45
CA GLY A 10 -0.82 12.18 13.39
C GLY A 10 -1.09 11.37 12.14
N SER A 11 -1.95 11.89 11.26
CA SER A 11 -2.38 11.19 10.06
C SER A 11 -1.15 10.65 9.30
N PRO A 12 -1.11 9.37 8.92
CA PRO A 12 -0.17 8.96 7.89
C PRO A 12 -0.49 9.80 6.66
N VAL A 13 0.50 10.49 6.13
CA VAL A 13 0.33 11.36 4.97
C VAL A 13 0.19 10.46 3.74
N ILE A 14 -1.02 9.95 3.51
CA ILE A 14 -1.42 9.44 2.20
C ILE A 14 -1.68 10.68 1.36
N THR A 15 -0.79 11.00 0.43
CA THR A 15 -1.04 12.07 -0.53
C THR A 15 -1.84 11.51 -1.69
N ARG A 16 -2.99 12.12 -1.96
CA ARG A 16 -3.81 11.86 -3.16
C ARG A 16 -3.90 13.11 -4.01
N ASN A 17 -3.86 12.92 -5.31
CA ASN A 17 -4.13 13.98 -6.27
C ASN A 17 -5.61 13.92 -6.63
N THR A 18 -6.45 14.75 -6.02
CA THR A 18 -7.89 14.82 -6.32
C THR A 18 -8.10 15.63 -7.61
N ALA A 19 -7.80 15.03 -8.75
CA ALA A 19 -8.21 15.57 -10.04
C ALA A 19 -9.55 14.92 -10.43
N VAL A 20 -10.60 15.75 -10.44
CA VAL A 20 -11.99 15.50 -10.89
C VAL A 20 -12.96 14.98 -9.81
N GLY A 21 -13.74 15.90 -9.24
CA GLY A 21 -14.81 15.64 -8.28
C GLY A 21 -14.34 15.84 -6.84
N GLY A 22 -14.77 16.94 -6.21
CA GLY A 22 -14.45 17.17 -4.80
C GLY A 22 -14.98 16.03 -3.94
N LEU A 23 -14.12 15.45 -3.10
CA LEU A 23 -14.56 14.55 -2.03
C LEU A 23 -15.57 15.32 -1.17
N TYR A 24 -16.78 14.78 -1.00
CA TYR A 24 -17.73 15.29 -0.01
C TYR A 24 -17.25 14.89 1.39
N LEU A 25 -16.19 15.56 1.86
CA LEU A 25 -15.57 15.36 3.18
C LEU A 25 -16.52 15.65 4.37
N GLY A 26 -17.75 16.09 4.09
CA GLY A 26 -18.77 16.41 5.10
C GLY A 26 -19.87 15.34 5.25
N TYR A 27 -19.82 14.23 4.51
CA TYR A 27 -20.77 13.13 4.67
C TYR A 27 -20.03 11.89 5.20
N ASP A 28 -20.14 11.68 6.52
CA ASP A 28 -19.75 10.45 7.18
C ASP A 28 -21.06 9.71 7.55
N PRO A 29 -21.37 8.55 6.93
CA PRO A 29 -22.59 7.81 7.22
C PRO A 29 -22.64 7.44 8.71
N ALA A 30 -23.81 7.62 9.34
CA ALA A 30 -23.98 7.32 10.77
C ALA A 30 -23.99 5.80 11.10
N GLU A 31 -23.89 4.95 10.08
CA GLU A 31 -23.91 3.50 10.21
C GLU A 31 -22.55 3.01 10.71
N PRO A 32 -22.51 2.16 11.75
CA PRO A 32 -21.25 1.66 12.27
C PRO A 32 -20.52 0.85 11.19
N THR A 33 -19.26 1.17 10.97
CA THR A 33 -18.38 0.44 10.07
C THR A 33 -17.48 -0.51 10.86
N PHE A 34 -16.73 -1.35 10.16
CA PHE A 34 -15.72 -2.19 10.79
C PHE A 34 -14.64 -1.40 11.55
N TYR A 35 -14.43 -0.11 11.25
CA TYR A 35 -13.50 0.73 12.02
C TYR A 35 -13.98 1.00 13.45
N ASP A 36 -15.27 0.84 13.73
CA ASP A 36 -15.84 0.99 15.07
C ASP A 36 -15.59 -0.26 15.94
N ASP A 37 -15.08 -1.35 15.35
CA ASP A 37 -14.63 -2.53 16.07
C ASP A 37 -13.37 -2.21 16.91
N ARG A 38 -13.54 -2.24 18.23
CA ARG A 38 -12.45 -1.99 19.19
C ARG A 38 -11.36 -3.06 19.15
N ASP A 39 -11.66 -4.22 18.57
CA ASP A 39 -10.74 -5.35 18.41
C ASP A 39 -10.03 -5.35 17.04
N LEU A 40 -10.27 -4.34 16.20
CA LEU A 40 -9.52 -4.14 14.96
C LEU A 40 -8.05 -3.86 15.26
N ILE A 41 -7.19 -4.72 14.74
CA ILE A 41 -5.74 -4.62 14.89
C ILE A 41 -5.13 -4.56 13.50
N TYR A 42 -4.31 -3.53 13.24
CA TYR A 42 -3.55 -3.34 11.98
C TYR A 42 -2.27 -4.19 11.89
N SER A 43 -1.79 -4.70 13.02
CA SER A 43 -0.60 -5.57 13.06
C SER A 43 -0.88 -7.02 12.63
N ILE A 44 0.14 -7.68 12.10
CA ILE A 44 0.11 -9.12 11.80
C ILE A 44 -0.07 -9.91 13.11
N GLY A 45 -1.00 -10.87 13.08
CA GLY A 45 -1.19 -11.84 14.17
C GLY A 45 -2.63 -12.33 14.29
N LYS A 46 -3.61 -11.43 14.29
CA LYS A 46 -5.04 -11.79 14.28
C LYS A 46 -5.56 -11.77 12.83
N PRO A 47 -6.11 -12.88 12.32
CA PRO A 47 -6.77 -12.89 11.02
C PRO A 47 -7.89 -11.85 10.98
N VAL A 48 -8.03 -11.18 9.84
CA VAL A 48 -9.26 -10.44 9.52
C VAL A 48 -10.06 -11.37 8.63
N GLU A 49 -11.23 -11.74 9.10
CA GLU A 49 -12.19 -12.57 8.37
C GLU A 49 -13.18 -11.68 7.63
N ASP A 50 -13.76 -12.21 6.55
CA ASP A 50 -14.74 -11.55 5.68
C ASP A 50 -14.28 -10.20 5.12
N TRP A 51 -12.99 -10.04 4.85
CA TRP A 51 -12.44 -8.75 4.43
C TRP A 51 -13.10 -8.22 3.15
N ASP A 52 -13.29 -9.07 2.13
CA ASP A 52 -13.94 -8.67 0.88
C ASP A 52 -15.36 -8.15 1.09
N ARG A 53 -16.12 -8.77 2.01
CA ARG A 53 -17.49 -8.34 2.33
C ARG A 53 -17.46 -6.98 3.03
N LYS A 54 -16.62 -6.83 4.05
CA LYS A 54 -16.46 -5.57 4.79
C LYS A 54 -16.05 -4.42 3.89
N ARG A 55 -15.13 -4.68 2.95
CA ARG A 55 -14.68 -3.68 1.97
C ARG A 55 -15.79 -3.27 1.00
N ARG A 56 -16.59 -4.23 0.50
CA ARG A 56 -17.75 -3.94 -0.35
C ARG A 56 -18.79 -3.09 0.39
N GLU A 57 -19.18 -3.51 1.59
CA GLU A 57 -20.13 -2.77 2.44
C GLU A 57 -19.63 -1.33 2.68
N TRP A 58 -18.35 -1.16 3.03
CA TRP A 58 -17.78 0.16 3.22
C TRP A 58 -17.89 1.04 1.95
N LEU A 59 -17.58 0.49 0.77
CA LEU A 59 -17.70 1.23 -0.51
C LEU A 59 -19.15 1.57 -0.87
N GLU A 60 -20.11 0.71 -0.54
CA GLU A 60 -21.55 0.97 -0.73
C GLU A 60 -22.02 2.17 0.12
N HIS A 61 -21.55 2.27 1.37
CA HIS A 61 -21.85 3.41 2.25
C HIS A 61 -21.09 4.69 1.88
N HIS A 62 -20.01 4.58 1.09
CA HIS A 62 -19.10 5.68 0.75
C HIS A 62 -18.97 5.87 -0.79
N PRO A 63 -20.06 6.24 -1.50
CA PRO A 63 -20.09 6.25 -2.95
C PRO A 63 -19.09 7.23 -3.60
N SER A 64 -18.66 8.28 -2.90
CA SER A 64 -17.61 9.19 -3.37
C SER A 64 -16.25 8.51 -3.56
N PHE A 65 -16.01 7.42 -2.83
CA PHE A 65 -14.78 6.62 -2.90
C PHE A 65 -14.96 5.35 -3.76
N ALA A 66 -16.20 4.97 -4.07
CA ALA A 66 -16.50 3.82 -4.92
C ALA A 66 -16.23 4.09 -6.41
N ALA A 67 -16.38 5.34 -6.86
CA ALA A 67 -16.17 5.71 -8.25
C ALA A 67 -14.70 5.49 -8.69
N GLY A 68 -14.48 4.50 -9.56
CA GLY A 68 -13.15 4.15 -10.05
C GLY A 68 -12.29 3.37 -9.05
N ALA A 69 -12.86 2.85 -7.96
CA ALA A 69 -12.15 2.08 -6.94
C ALA A 69 -11.37 0.88 -7.53
N SER A 70 -11.92 0.22 -8.55
CA SER A 70 -11.29 -0.93 -9.23
C SER A 70 -9.92 -0.64 -9.86
N ASP A 71 -9.65 0.63 -10.16
CA ASP A 71 -8.40 1.08 -10.78
C ASP A 71 -7.50 1.85 -9.80
N GLN A 72 -7.91 1.97 -8.52
CA GLN A 72 -7.14 2.70 -7.52
C GLN A 72 -5.91 1.91 -7.09
N ILE A 73 -4.76 2.59 -7.14
CA ILE A 73 -3.46 2.05 -6.77
C ILE A 73 -2.89 2.87 -5.63
N LEU A 74 -2.57 2.20 -4.53
CA LEU A 74 -1.78 2.76 -3.44
C LEU A 74 -0.34 2.25 -3.54
N LEU A 75 0.59 3.13 -3.92
CA LEU A 75 2.01 2.84 -3.83
C LEU A 75 2.47 2.89 -2.37
N VAL A 76 3.08 1.81 -1.91
CA VAL A 76 3.63 1.68 -0.57
C VAL A 76 5.13 1.51 -0.66
N THR A 77 5.86 2.39 0.02
CA THR A 77 7.32 2.34 0.16
C THR A 77 7.67 2.63 1.61
N GLY A 78 8.90 2.34 2.02
CA GLY A 78 9.34 2.74 3.35
C GLY A 78 10.83 2.56 3.57
N SER A 79 11.32 3.19 4.63
CA SER A 79 12.69 3.03 5.11
C SER A 79 12.73 2.84 6.62
N GLN A 80 13.90 2.53 7.15
CA GLN A 80 14.11 2.46 8.59
C GLN A 80 13.83 3.83 9.26
N PRO A 81 13.38 3.86 10.53
CA PRO A 81 13.12 5.10 11.26
C PRO A 81 14.39 5.89 11.60
N SER A 82 15.51 5.19 11.79
CA SER A 82 16.79 5.78 12.19
C SER A 82 17.57 6.24 10.97
N THR A 83 18.46 7.22 11.15
CA THR A 83 19.40 7.62 10.10
C THR A 83 20.22 6.44 9.58
N CYS A 84 20.58 6.50 8.30
CA CYS A 84 21.49 5.52 7.71
C CYS A 84 22.85 5.53 8.43
N SER A 85 23.48 4.36 8.53
CA SER A 85 24.86 4.25 9.04
C SER A 85 25.86 4.98 8.13
N ASN A 86 25.61 4.95 6.82
CA ASN A 86 26.31 5.77 5.83
C ASN A 86 25.50 7.07 5.59
N PRO A 87 26.06 8.26 5.85
CA PRO A 87 25.37 9.54 5.65
C PRO A 87 24.85 9.78 4.23
N VAL A 88 25.49 9.19 3.22
CA VAL A 88 25.03 9.29 1.81
C VAL A 88 23.70 8.55 1.62
N GLY A 89 23.41 7.54 2.45
CA GLY A 89 22.20 6.74 2.38
C GLY A 89 20.93 7.59 2.54
N ASP A 90 20.90 8.50 3.51
CA ASP A 90 19.73 9.36 3.74
C ASP A 90 19.50 10.33 2.56
N HIS A 91 20.57 10.80 1.92
CA HIS A 91 20.47 11.61 0.71
C HIS A 91 19.88 10.83 -0.47
N LEU A 92 20.29 9.56 -0.65
CA LEU A 92 19.71 8.69 -1.68
C LEU A 92 18.25 8.38 -1.39
N GLN A 93 17.89 8.05 -0.14
CA GLN A 93 16.50 7.83 0.25
C GLN A 93 15.64 9.05 -0.08
N LEU A 94 16.09 10.27 0.24
CA LEU A 94 15.37 11.50 -0.11
C LEU A 94 15.12 11.61 -1.62
N LYS A 95 16.14 11.36 -2.45
CA LYS A 95 16.02 11.42 -3.92
C LYS A 95 15.06 10.36 -4.46
N PHE A 96 15.14 9.14 -3.95
CA PHE A 96 14.30 8.03 -4.38
C PHE A 96 12.84 8.20 -3.93
N SER A 97 12.61 8.76 -2.74
CA SER A 97 11.28 9.15 -2.28
C SER A 97 10.67 10.21 -3.19
N LYS A 98 11.44 11.25 -3.55
CA LYS A 98 10.95 12.27 -4.49
C LYS A 98 10.63 11.69 -5.87
N ASN A 99 11.45 10.78 -6.39
CA ASN A 99 11.17 10.09 -7.65
C ASN A 99 9.81 9.37 -7.64
N LYS A 100 9.52 8.62 -6.56
CA LYS A 100 8.24 7.92 -6.39
C LYS A 100 7.06 8.89 -6.27
N VAL A 101 7.22 9.98 -5.50
CA VAL A 101 6.20 11.02 -5.37
C VAL A 101 5.87 11.66 -6.72
N ASP A 102 6.88 12.02 -7.51
CA ASP A 102 6.66 12.62 -8.84
C ASP A 102 5.98 11.63 -9.79
N TYR A 103 6.39 10.35 -9.76
CA TYR A 103 5.77 9.29 -10.57
C TYR A 103 4.29 9.09 -10.22
N CYS A 104 3.97 9.01 -8.92
CA CYS A 104 2.59 8.89 -8.44
C CYS A 104 1.76 10.11 -8.84
N ARG A 105 2.32 11.31 -8.71
CA ARG A 105 1.64 12.56 -9.10
C ARG A 105 1.29 12.59 -10.60
N PHE A 106 2.20 12.17 -11.47
CA PHE A 106 1.97 12.15 -12.91
C PHE A 106 0.93 11.11 -13.33
N ASN A 107 0.87 9.99 -12.62
CA ASN A 107 0.01 8.87 -12.97
C ASN A 107 -1.31 8.82 -12.19
N GLY A 108 -1.50 9.71 -11.21
CA GLY A 108 -2.72 9.77 -10.38
C GLY A 108 -2.79 8.71 -9.29
N TYR A 109 -1.66 8.14 -8.87
CA TYR A 109 -1.62 7.14 -7.81
C TYR A 109 -1.49 7.78 -6.44
N ALA A 110 -2.07 7.13 -5.43
CA ALA A 110 -1.82 7.46 -4.03
C ALA A 110 -0.45 6.93 -3.61
N ILE A 111 0.21 7.58 -2.65
CA ILE A 111 1.47 7.09 -2.09
C ILE A 111 1.43 7.12 -0.56
N PHE A 112 1.91 6.03 0.05
CA PHE A 112 2.13 5.88 1.47
C PHE A 112 3.62 5.57 1.74
N TYR A 113 4.27 6.45 2.48
CA TYR A 113 5.66 6.28 2.90
C TYR A 113 5.71 5.89 4.39
N ASN A 114 6.14 4.67 4.69
CA ASN A 114 6.34 4.22 6.06
C ASN A 114 7.77 4.44 6.54
N ASN A 115 7.92 5.13 7.67
CA ASN A 115 9.18 5.26 8.39
C ASN A 115 9.08 4.76 9.85
N VAL A 116 8.04 3.98 10.18
CA VAL A 116 7.80 3.49 11.55
C VAL A 116 8.25 2.04 11.67
N LEU A 117 8.86 1.70 12.82
CA LEU A 117 9.33 0.34 13.11
C LEU A 117 8.16 -0.58 13.48
N CYS A 118 8.16 -1.79 12.92
CA CYS A 118 7.38 -2.90 13.47
C CYS A 118 8.26 -3.68 14.47
N PRO A 119 7.89 -3.79 15.77
CA PRO A 119 8.71 -4.47 16.77
C PRO A 119 8.88 -5.97 16.53
N LYS A 120 7.96 -6.60 15.80
CA LYS A 120 7.93 -8.06 15.59
C LYS A 120 8.65 -8.50 14.31
N LEU A 121 8.69 -7.64 13.29
CA LEU A 121 9.26 -7.94 11.97
C LEU A 121 10.15 -6.79 11.54
N THR A 122 11.43 -7.07 11.33
CA THR A 122 12.46 -6.07 11.03
C THR A 122 13.11 -6.32 9.66
N GLY A 123 13.87 -5.34 9.17
CA GLY A 123 14.55 -5.42 7.88
C GLY A 123 13.56 -5.62 6.73
N ALA A 124 13.91 -6.48 5.77
CA ALA A 124 13.07 -6.76 4.60
C ALA A 124 11.67 -7.31 4.96
N TRP A 125 11.49 -7.92 6.14
CA TRP A 125 10.22 -8.46 6.60
C TRP A 125 9.26 -7.40 7.13
N ALA A 126 9.73 -6.18 7.39
CA ALA A 126 8.89 -5.09 7.85
C ALA A 126 7.82 -4.69 6.82
N LYS A 127 7.98 -5.06 5.54
CA LYS A 127 6.99 -4.77 4.48
C LYS A 127 5.63 -5.43 4.71
N TYR A 128 5.59 -6.66 5.24
CA TYR A 128 4.33 -7.38 5.43
C TYR A 128 3.35 -6.69 6.41
N PRO A 129 3.77 -6.26 7.62
CA PRO A 129 2.85 -5.56 8.52
C PRO A 129 2.44 -4.19 7.98
N ILE A 130 3.31 -3.53 7.20
CA ILE A 130 3.00 -2.27 6.52
C ILE A 130 1.92 -2.50 5.45
N LEU A 131 2.07 -3.54 4.63
CA LEU A 131 1.10 -3.89 3.59
C LEU A 131 -0.26 -4.23 4.18
N ARG A 132 -0.29 -5.04 5.24
CA ARG A 132 -1.55 -5.34 5.95
C ARG A 132 -2.19 -4.07 6.51
N ALA A 133 -1.41 -3.17 7.10
CA ALA A 133 -1.93 -1.90 7.60
C ALA A 133 -2.47 -1.02 6.47
N ALA A 134 -1.79 -0.96 5.33
CA ALA A 134 -2.21 -0.21 4.15
C ALA A 134 -3.53 -0.77 3.56
N MET A 135 -3.64 -2.09 3.41
CA MET A 135 -4.88 -2.75 2.97
C MET A 135 -6.07 -2.39 3.85
N LEU A 136 -5.90 -2.48 5.17
CA LEU A 136 -6.97 -2.23 6.13
C LEU A 136 -7.33 -0.75 6.29
N ALA A 137 -6.40 0.16 5.99
CA ALA A 137 -6.60 1.60 6.11
C ALA A 137 -7.14 2.24 4.82
N ASP A 138 -6.86 1.65 3.66
CA ASP A 138 -7.25 2.18 2.35
C ASP A 138 -8.21 1.25 1.62
N HIS A 139 -9.50 1.36 1.96
CA HIS A 139 -10.56 0.52 1.39
C HIS A 139 -10.83 0.77 -0.09
N GLU A 140 -10.53 1.96 -0.63
CA GLU A 140 -10.77 2.20 -2.06
C GLU A 140 -9.63 1.64 -2.92
N ALA A 141 -8.42 1.51 -2.38
CA ALA A 141 -7.30 0.91 -3.10
C ALA A 141 -7.61 -0.54 -3.47
N GLU A 142 -7.77 -0.82 -4.76
CA GLU A 142 -7.88 -2.17 -5.29
C GLU A 142 -6.53 -2.88 -5.29
N TRP A 143 -5.47 -2.12 -5.59
CA TRP A 143 -4.11 -2.63 -5.64
C TRP A 143 -3.21 -1.90 -4.67
N ILE A 144 -2.49 -2.67 -3.87
CA ILE A 144 -1.37 -2.20 -3.08
C ILE A 144 -0.09 -2.52 -3.85
N TRP A 145 0.68 -1.49 -4.18
CA TRP A 145 1.91 -1.61 -4.93
C TRP A 145 3.11 -1.38 -4.03
N TRP A 146 3.73 -2.47 -3.59
CA TRP A 146 4.97 -2.37 -2.84
C TRP A 146 6.13 -1.99 -3.76
N VAL A 147 6.91 -0.99 -3.36
CA VAL A 147 8.15 -0.56 -4.02
C VAL A 147 9.22 -0.31 -2.96
N ASP A 148 10.29 -1.09 -2.95
CA ASP A 148 11.42 -0.93 -2.01
C ASP A 148 12.02 0.50 -2.11
N SER A 149 12.62 0.96 -1.01
CA SER A 149 13.21 2.31 -0.93
C SER A 149 14.30 2.55 -1.98
N ASP A 150 15.03 1.51 -2.37
CA ASP A 150 16.14 1.53 -3.33
C ASP A 150 15.71 1.26 -4.78
N ALA A 151 14.43 0.94 -5.04
CA ALA A 151 13.88 0.89 -6.38
C ALA A 151 13.46 2.29 -6.87
N ILE A 152 13.69 2.60 -8.15
CA ILE A 152 13.34 3.90 -8.75
C ILE A 152 12.59 3.72 -10.07
N PHE A 153 11.70 4.67 -10.37
CA PHE A 153 11.06 4.80 -11.67
C PHE A 153 11.99 5.52 -12.63
N THR A 154 12.30 4.87 -13.75
CA THR A 154 13.09 5.43 -14.85
C THR A 154 12.22 5.74 -16.07
N ASP A 155 11.13 4.99 -16.26
CA ASP A 155 10.05 5.31 -17.18
C ASP A 155 8.92 6.00 -16.41
N MET A 156 8.74 7.30 -16.63
CA MET A 156 7.76 8.11 -15.92
C MET A 156 6.37 8.12 -16.59
N GLU A 157 6.27 7.61 -17.82
CA GLU A 157 5.04 7.60 -18.62
C GLU A 157 4.32 6.25 -18.58
N PHE A 158 5.05 5.17 -18.28
CA PHE A 158 4.49 3.84 -18.15
C PHE A 158 3.39 3.78 -17.08
N LYS A 159 2.25 3.18 -17.44
CA LYS A 159 1.13 2.88 -16.55
C LYS A 159 0.94 1.38 -16.40
N LEU A 160 0.53 0.97 -15.20
CA LEU A 160 0.23 -0.43 -14.92
C LEU A 160 -0.96 -0.91 -15.76
N LEU A 161 -0.79 -2.02 -16.45
CA LEU A 161 -1.81 -2.63 -17.31
C LEU A 161 -2.80 -3.47 -16.47
N LEU A 162 -3.60 -2.83 -15.61
CA LEU A 162 -4.45 -3.52 -14.62
C LEU A 162 -5.40 -4.57 -15.24
N GLU A 163 -5.92 -4.31 -16.44
CA GLU A 163 -6.77 -5.27 -17.16
C GLU A 163 -6.08 -6.62 -17.42
N ARG A 164 -4.75 -6.63 -17.60
CA ARG A 164 -3.97 -7.87 -17.73
C ARG A 164 -4.03 -8.73 -16.47
N TYR A 165 -4.27 -8.12 -15.32
CA TYR A 165 -4.17 -8.75 -14.00
C TYR A 165 -5.53 -8.95 -13.32
N LYS A 166 -6.64 -8.73 -14.03
CA LYS A 166 -7.99 -8.76 -13.45
C LYS A 166 -8.33 -10.06 -12.71
N ASP A 167 -7.83 -11.20 -13.19
CA ASP A 167 -8.08 -12.53 -12.60
C ASP A 167 -6.95 -12.99 -11.64
N HIS A 168 -6.09 -12.07 -11.21
CA HIS A 168 -4.96 -12.34 -10.33
C HIS A 168 -5.00 -11.42 -9.10
N ASN A 169 -4.41 -11.91 -8.00
CA ASN A 169 -4.30 -11.18 -6.74
C ASN A 169 -2.86 -10.82 -6.36
N LEU A 170 -1.87 -11.35 -7.09
CA LEU A 170 -0.45 -11.09 -6.86
C LEU A 170 0.28 -11.04 -8.21
N VAL A 171 1.03 -9.97 -8.43
CA VAL A 171 1.87 -9.78 -9.63
C VAL A 171 3.28 -9.44 -9.19
N VAL A 172 4.23 -10.29 -9.59
CA VAL A 172 5.65 -10.18 -9.23
C VAL A 172 6.49 -10.32 -10.48
N HIS A 173 7.58 -9.56 -10.59
CA HIS A 173 8.54 -9.74 -11.65
C HIS A 173 9.32 -11.06 -11.44
N GLY A 174 9.36 -11.92 -12.45
CA GLY A 174 10.09 -13.17 -12.41
C GLY A 174 9.85 -14.06 -13.63
N TRP A 175 10.39 -15.28 -13.60
CA TRP A 175 10.22 -16.27 -14.66
C TRP A 175 9.73 -17.60 -14.12
N TRP A 176 8.64 -18.11 -14.70
CA TRP A 176 7.96 -19.32 -14.22
C TRP A 176 8.88 -20.55 -14.16
N HIS A 177 9.77 -20.74 -15.14
CA HIS A 177 10.66 -21.90 -15.17
C HIS A 177 11.70 -21.86 -14.05
N LEU A 178 12.17 -20.67 -13.69
CA LEU A 178 13.07 -20.50 -12.55
C LEU A 178 12.39 -20.81 -11.21
N ILE A 179 11.06 -20.59 -11.12
CA ILE A 179 10.27 -20.91 -9.93
C ILE A 179 9.98 -22.41 -9.87
N TYR A 180 9.32 -22.95 -10.89
CA TYR A 180 8.72 -24.28 -10.85
C TYR A 180 9.65 -25.41 -11.26
N LYS A 181 10.72 -25.12 -12.02
CA LYS A 181 11.70 -26.13 -12.43
C LYS A 181 12.99 -26.03 -11.65
N GLU A 182 13.57 -24.84 -11.59
CA GLU A 182 14.92 -24.65 -11.02
C GLU A 182 14.91 -24.29 -9.54
N GLN A 183 13.78 -23.80 -9.01
CA GLN A 183 13.64 -23.34 -7.63
C GLN A 183 14.73 -22.31 -7.24
N SER A 184 15.08 -21.43 -8.18
CA SER A 184 16.12 -20.43 -7.96
C SER A 184 15.64 -19.34 -7.00
N TRP A 185 16.50 -18.94 -6.06
CA TRP A 185 16.23 -17.83 -5.15
C TRP A 185 16.12 -16.46 -5.87
N THR A 186 16.65 -16.34 -7.09
CA THR A 186 16.52 -15.15 -7.95
C THR A 186 15.39 -15.25 -8.97
N SER A 187 14.55 -16.29 -8.86
CA SER A 187 13.45 -16.55 -9.79
C SER A 187 12.40 -15.43 -9.82
N LEU A 188 12.28 -14.69 -8.72
CA LEU A 188 11.36 -13.58 -8.51
C LEU A 188 12.02 -12.47 -7.68
N ASN A 189 11.56 -11.24 -7.87
CA ASN A 189 11.97 -10.08 -7.08
C ASN A 189 10.79 -9.55 -6.26
N VAL A 190 10.91 -9.59 -4.93
CA VAL A 190 9.90 -9.06 -4.00
C VAL A 190 10.20 -7.64 -3.53
N GLY A 191 11.05 -6.93 -4.26
CA GLY A 191 11.29 -5.51 -4.05
C GLY A 191 10.28 -4.63 -4.75
N VAL A 192 9.63 -5.14 -5.81
CA VAL A 192 8.51 -4.48 -6.50
C VAL A 192 7.43 -5.50 -6.84
N PHE A 193 6.23 -5.33 -6.30
CA PHE A 193 5.09 -6.22 -6.62
C PHE A 193 3.74 -5.56 -6.36
N LEU A 194 2.71 -6.06 -7.03
CA LEU A 194 1.32 -5.69 -6.80
C LEU A 194 0.62 -6.79 -6.02
N ILE A 195 -0.18 -6.42 -5.03
CA ILE A 195 -1.06 -7.33 -4.32
C ILE A 195 -2.47 -6.71 -4.24
N ARG A 196 -3.49 -7.51 -4.54
CA ARG A 196 -4.88 -7.05 -4.50
C ARG A 196 -5.34 -6.89 -3.05
N ASN A 197 -6.16 -5.87 -2.80
CA ASN A 197 -6.79 -5.65 -1.50
C ASN A 197 -8.00 -6.60 -1.33
N CYS A 198 -7.70 -7.86 -1.04
CA CYS A 198 -8.67 -8.92 -0.84
C CYS A 198 -8.31 -9.79 0.37
N GLN A 199 -9.23 -10.68 0.74
CA GLN A 199 -9.03 -11.73 1.75
C GLN A 199 -7.89 -12.67 1.39
#